data_AF-A0A5D2BE95-F1
#
_entry.id   AF-A0A5D2BE95-F1
#
_cell.length_a   1.000
_cell.length_b   1.000
_cell.length_c   1.000
_cell.angle_alpha   90.00
_cell.angle_beta   90.00
_cell.angle_gamma   90.00
#
_symmetry.space_group_name_H-M   'P 1'
#
loop_
_entity.id
_entity.type
_entity.pdbx_description
1 polymer ?
#
loop_
_entity_poly.entity_id
_entity_poly.type
_entity_poly.pdbx_seq_one_letter_code
_entity_poly.pdbx_strand_id
1 'polypeptide(L)'
;MEWNNRGFSTFHALIAAWASLYLLLFSDLFDEDSSNDLIVNRSSIISNMFLGFSIGYFLSDLAMVFWHFPALGGLEYVLHHGLSMFSISLSLMSSQGQIYILMVLFSESTTPFVNIRWYLDVAGRKSSTIYIYNGIALFFG
;
A
#
# COMPACT_ATOMS: atom_id res chain seq x y z
N MET A 1 -3.81 -20.56 -4.33
CA MET A 1 -4.59 -19.39 -3.85
C MET A 1 -3.69 -18.33 -3.23
N GLU A 2 -2.84 -18.64 -2.25
CA GLU A 2 -1.83 -17.66 -1.74
C GLU A 2 -0.99 -17.04 -2.86
N TRP A 3 -0.55 -17.86 -3.83
CA TRP A 3 0.16 -17.39 -5.01
C TRP A 3 -0.60 -16.31 -5.81
N ASN A 4 -1.92 -16.46 -5.95
CA ASN A 4 -2.77 -15.52 -6.69
C ASN A 4 -2.97 -14.24 -5.87
N ASN A 5 -3.21 -14.37 -4.56
CA ASN A 5 -3.40 -13.22 -3.68
C ASN A 5 -2.15 -12.32 -3.67
N ARG A 6 -0.96 -12.94 -3.62
CA ARG A 6 0.33 -12.23 -3.70
C ARG A 6 0.57 -11.54 -5.05
N GLY A 7 0.02 -12.09 -6.14
CA GLY A 7 0.03 -11.43 -7.45
C GLY A 7 -0.81 -10.15 -7.44
N PHE A 8 -2.04 -10.23 -6.91
CA PHE A 8 -2.92 -9.06 -6.77
C PHE A 8 -2.36 -8.00 -5.82
N SER A 9 -1.79 -8.42 -4.69
CA SER A 9 -1.16 -7.47 -3.74
C SER A 9 0.06 -6.79 -4.34
N THR A 10 0.89 -7.51 -5.11
CA THR A 10 2.00 -6.91 -5.86
C THR A 10 1.50 -5.86 -6.86
N PHE A 11 0.43 -6.16 -7.60
CA PHE A 11 -0.13 -5.24 -8.59
C PHE A 11 -0.67 -3.96 -7.95
N HIS A 12 -1.47 -4.08 -6.90
CA HIS A 12 -1.96 -2.93 -6.14
C HIS A 12 -0.79 -2.11 -5.60
N ALA A 13 0.16 -2.76 -4.93
CA ALA A 13 1.30 -2.12 -4.29
C ALA A 13 2.14 -1.28 -5.26
N LEU A 14 2.40 -1.80 -6.46
CA LEU A 14 3.15 -1.06 -7.49
C LEU A 14 2.41 0.20 -7.94
N ILE A 15 1.09 0.12 -8.13
CA ILE A 15 0.27 1.27 -8.51
C ILE A 15 0.19 2.28 -7.37
N ALA A 16 -0.10 1.81 -6.15
CA ALA A 16 -0.23 2.65 -4.96
C ALA A 16 1.08 3.38 -4.65
N ALA A 17 2.21 2.68 -4.64
CA ALA A 17 3.51 3.26 -4.40
C ALA A 17 3.91 4.28 -5.48
N TRP A 18 3.70 3.95 -6.76
CA TRP A 18 3.99 4.87 -7.86
C TRP A 18 3.13 6.14 -7.80
N ALA A 19 1.82 5.98 -7.59
CA ALA A 19 0.89 7.10 -7.49
C ALA A 19 1.21 7.99 -6.28
N SER A 20 1.48 7.39 -5.12
CA SER A 20 1.89 8.12 -3.93
C SER A 20 3.19 8.87 -4.15
N LEU A 21 4.22 8.25 -4.72
CA LEU A 21 5.50 8.89 -5.01
C LEU A 21 5.31 10.10 -5.94
N TYR A 22 4.53 9.92 -7.01
CA TYR A 22 4.22 10.99 -7.95
C TYR A 22 3.52 12.16 -7.26
N LEU A 23 2.45 11.88 -6.51
CA LEU A 23 1.67 12.93 -5.85
C LEU A 23 2.45 13.65 -4.74
N LEU A 24 3.29 12.92 -4.00
CA LEU A 24 4.07 13.48 -2.89
C LEU A 24 5.26 14.32 -3.35
N LEU A 25 5.98 13.89 -4.40
CA LEU A 25 7.28 14.49 -4.77
C LEU A 25 7.30 15.22 -6.11
N PHE A 26 6.40 14.87 -7.03
CA PHE A 26 6.48 15.34 -8.42
C PHE A 26 5.25 16.14 -8.87
N SER A 27 4.20 16.19 -8.06
CA SER A 27 3.01 16.99 -8.33
C SER A 27 2.98 18.24 -7.45
N ASP A 28 2.33 19.29 -7.93
CA ASP A 28 2.16 20.55 -7.20
C ASP A 28 1.15 20.44 -6.04
N LEU A 29 0.55 19.25 -5.80
CA LEU A 29 -0.55 19.06 -4.83
C LEU A 29 -0.17 19.49 -3.40
N PHE A 30 1.06 19.22 -2.99
CA PHE A 30 1.57 19.53 -1.65
C PHE A 30 2.73 20.54 -1.66
N ASP A 31 2.95 21.21 -2.79
CA ASP A 31 3.93 22.31 -2.89
C ASP A 31 3.43 23.53 -2.10
N GLU A 32 4.24 24.09 -1.21
CA GLU A 32 3.86 25.23 -0.38
C GLU A 32 3.39 26.43 -1.22
N ASP A 33 4.01 26.66 -2.37
CA ASP A 33 3.75 27.83 -3.23
C ASP A 33 2.51 27.68 -4.13
N SER A 34 1.92 26.48 -4.22
CA SER A 34 0.83 26.20 -5.17
C SER A 34 -0.57 26.61 -4.70
N SER A 35 -0.77 26.82 -3.39
CA SER A 35 -2.07 27.21 -2.81
C SER A 35 -1.89 27.88 -1.44
N ASN A 36 -2.86 28.71 -1.04
CA ASN A 36 -2.92 29.30 0.30
C ASN A 36 -3.50 28.34 1.37
N ASP A 37 -4.03 27.19 0.97
CA ASP A 37 -4.57 26.21 1.90
C ASP A 37 -3.47 25.47 2.67
N LEU A 38 -3.73 25.08 3.91
CA LEU A 38 -2.84 24.20 4.67
C LEU A 38 -2.63 22.89 3.91
N ILE A 39 -1.39 22.39 3.82
CA ILE A 39 -1.03 21.14 3.12
C ILE A 39 -1.95 19.97 3.51
N VAL A 40 -2.29 19.87 4.79
CA VAL A 40 -3.17 18.82 5.32
C VAL A 40 -4.61 18.91 4.81
N ASN A 41 -5.05 20.04 4.27
CA ASN A 41 -6.39 20.25 3.73
C ASN A 41 -6.46 20.12 2.21
N ARG A 42 -5.36 19.69 1.58
CA ARG A 42 -5.27 19.59 0.12
C ARG A 42 -5.62 18.19 -0.36
N SER A 43 -6.37 18.15 -1.45
CA SER A 43 -6.75 16.93 -2.17
C SER A 43 -6.92 17.24 -3.66
N SER A 44 -6.92 16.21 -4.48
CA SER A 44 -7.15 16.31 -5.93
C SER A 44 -8.06 15.17 -6.40
N ILE A 45 -8.63 15.31 -7.60
CA ILE A 45 -9.38 14.21 -8.22
C ILE A 45 -8.50 12.96 -8.37
N ILE A 46 -7.23 13.15 -8.74
CA ILE A 46 -6.28 12.05 -8.95
C ILE A 46 -5.98 11.33 -7.63
N SER A 47 -5.68 12.07 -6.56
CA SER A 47 -5.45 11.47 -5.24
C SER A 47 -6.70 10.77 -4.71
N ASN A 48 -7.90 11.37 -4.88
CA ASN A 48 -9.17 10.73 -4.51
C ASN A 48 -9.39 9.40 -5.25
N MET A 49 -9.08 9.34 -6.55
CA MET A 49 -9.20 8.11 -7.34
C MET A 49 -8.27 7.01 -6.82
N PHE A 50 -7.01 7.32 -6.51
CA PHE A 50 -6.06 6.33 -5.99
C PHE A 50 -6.39 5.86 -4.57
N LEU A 51 -6.88 6.76 -3.72
CA LEU A 51 -7.37 6.39 -2.38
C LEU A 51 -8.59 5.44 -2.49
N GLY A 52 -9.52 5.73 -3.40
CA GLY A 52 -10.66 4.84 -3.69
C GLY A 52 -10.23 3.48 -4.24
N PHE A 53 -9.25 3.45 -5.14
CA PHE A 53 -8.63 2.21 -5.64
C PHE A 53 -8.05 1.37 -4.50
N SER A 54 -7.33 1.99 -3.56
CA SER A 54 -6.75 1.31 -2.41
C SER A 54 -7.81 0.78 -1.43
N ILE A 55 -8.91 1.50 -1.19
CA ILE A 55 -10.04 0.97 -0.40
C ILE A 55 -10.58 -0.31 -1.05
N GLY A 56 -10.81 -0.29 -2.37
CA GLY A 56 -11.33 -1.45 -3.09
C GLY A 56 -10.43 -2.68 -2.94
N TYR A 57 -9.12 -2.48 -3.07
CA TYR A 57 -8.14 -3.55 -2.84
C TYR A 57 -8.16 -4.03 -1.38
N PHE A 58 -8.06 -3.15 -0.39
CA PHE A 58 -8.03 -3.55 1.02
C PHE A 58 -9.31 -4.26 1.47
N LEU A 59 -10.46 -3.90 0.89
CA LEU A 59 -11.71 -4.61 1.15
C LEU A 59 -11.66 -6.04 0.59
N SER A 60 -11.16 -6.20 -0.64
CA SER A 60 -11.01 -7.51 -1.27
C SER A 60 -10.02 -8.39 -0.50
N ASP A 61 -8.88 -7.84 -0.08
CA ASP A 61 -7.86 -8.58 0.65
C ASP A 61 -8.35 -8.94 2.06
N LEU A 62 -9.06 -8.04 2.74
CA LEU A 62 -9.69 -8.34 4.03
C LEU A 62 -10.75 -9.45 3.92
N ALA A 63 -11.57 -9.43 2.86
CA ALA A 63 -12.53 -10.50 2.61
C ALA A 63 -11.83 -11.86 2.43
N MET A 64 -10.68 -11.88 1.73
CA MET A 64 -9.84 -13.08 1.58
C MET A 64 -9.25 -13.54 2.92
N VAL A 65 -8.75 -12.61 3.75
CA VAL A 65 -8.26 -12.91 5.10
C VAL A 65 -9.35 -13.56 5.95
N PHE A 66 -10.58 -13.02 5.95
CA PHE A 66 -11.69 -13.62 6.68
C PHE A 66 -12.09 -14.99 6.14
N TRP A 67 -12.16 -15.15 4.83
CA TRP A 67 -12.55 -16.42 4.20
C TRP A 67 -11.60 -17.56 4.54
N HIS A 68 -10.31 -17.25 4.71
CA HIS A 68 -9.27 -18.23 5.00
C HIS A 68 -8.68 -18.11 6.41
N PHE A 69 -9.35 -17.40 7.33
CA PHE A 69 -8.81 -17.15 8.66
C PHE A 69 -8.60 -18.48 9.42
N PRO A 70 -7.43 -18.71 10.06
CA PRO A 70 -6.26 -17.83 10.22
C PRO A 70 -5.09 -18.11 9.23
N ALA A 71 -5.31 -18.87 8.16
CA ALA A 71 -4.25 -19.37 7.29
C ALA A 71 -3.50 -18.29 6.49
N LEU A 72 -4.15 -17.17 6.16
CA LEU A 72 -3.55 -16.05 5.42
C LEU A 72 -3.03 -14.91 6.30
N GLY A 73 -3.30 -14.93 7.60
CA GLY A 73 -2.92 -13.87 8.54
C GLY A 73 -3.73 -13.91 9.84
N GLY A 74 -3.16 -13.33 10.90
CA GLY A 74 -3.82 -13.17 12.20
C GLY A 74 -4.66 -11.90 12.32
N LEU A 75 -5.06 -11.58 13.56
CA LEU A 75 -5.85 -10.39 13.87
C LEU A 75 -5.13 -9.09 13.51
N GLU A 76 -3.80 -9.09 13.49
CA GLU A 76 -2.98 -7.96 13.07
C GLU A 76 -3.29 -7.53 11.64
N TYR A 77 -3.56 -8.46 10.72
CA TYR A 77 -3.95 -8.13 9.34
C TYR A 77 -5.37 -7.58 9.29
N VAL A 78 -6.29 -8.14 10.08
CA VAL A 78 -7.67 -7.63 10.18
C VAL A 78 -7.68 -6.19 10.68
N LEU A 79 -6.94 -5.91 11.74
CA LEU A 79 -6.81 -4.56 12.31
C LEU A 79 -6.11 -3.62 11.33
N HIS A 80 -5.03 -4.05 10.69
CA HIS A 80 -4.31 -3.27 9.70
C HIS A 80 -5.23 -2.83 8.55
N HIS A 81 -5.96 -3.76 7.93
CA HIS A 81 -6.86 -3.44 6.82
C HIS A 81 -8.04 -2.57 7.28
N GLY A 82 -8.62 -2.89 8.45
CA GLY A 82 -9.72 -2.12 9.03
C GLY A 82 -9.33 -0.66 9.31
N LEU A 83 -8.18 -0.45 9.96
CA LEU A 83 -7.66 0.89 10.24
C LEU A 83 -7.29 1.64 8.96
N SER A 84 -6.61 0.99 8.01
CA SER A 84 -6.27 1.58 6.71
C SER A 84 -7.52 2.05 5.96
N MET A 85 -8.53 1.19 5.82
CA MET A 85 -9.78 1.57 5.15
C MET A 85 -10.52 2.69 5.89
N PHE A 86 -10.57 2.64 7.22
CA PHE A 86 -11.19 3.71 8.03
C PHE A 86 -10.48 5.04 7.82
N SER A 87 -9.14 5.07 7.90
CA SER A 87 -8.34 6.28 7.71
C SER A 87 -8.48 6.84 6.28
N ILE A 88 -8.43 5.99 5.26
CA ILE A 88 -8.62 6.43 3.87
C ILE A 88 -10.04 6.98 3.66
N SER A 89 -11.06 6.30 4.19
CA SER A 89 -12.46 6.74 4.07
C SER A 89 -12.67 8.10 4.75
N LEU A 90 -12.14 8.27 5.95
CA LEU A 90 -12.19 9.54 6.68
C LEU A 90 -11.48 10.66 5.88
N SER A 91 -10.33 10.36 5.28
CA SER A 91 -9.58 11.30 4.46
C SER A 91 -10.32 11.70 3.17
N LEU A 92 -10.99 10.75 2.51
CA LEU A 92 -11.83 11.01 1.34
C LEU A 92 -13.07 11.85 1.70
N MET A 93 -13.77 11.50 2.79
CA MET A 93 -15.00 12.20 3.20
C MET A 93 -14.73 13.64 3.66
N SER A 94 -13.61 13.85 4.36
CA SER A 94 -13.21 15.18 4.83
C SER A 94 -12.45 15.99 3.78
N SER A 95 -11.90 15.33 2.74
CA SER A 95 -10.92 15.90 1.81
C SER A 95 -9.66 16.44 2.51
N GLN A 96 -9.29 15.86 3.65
CA GLN A 96 -8.15 16.26 4.48
C GLN A 96 -7.25 15.06 4.79
N GLY A 97 -6.01 15.32 5.22
CA GLY A 97 -5.05 14.31 5.67
C GLY A 97 -4.46 13.43 4.56
N GLN A 98 -4.70 13.73 3.29
CA GLN A 98 -4.28 12.87 2.18
C GLN A 98 -2.75 12.72 2.08
N ILE A 99 -1.98 13.73 2.47
CA ILE A 99 -0.51 13.62 2.52
C ILE A 99 -0.06 12.45 3.41
N TYR A 100 -0.68 12.25 4.58
CA TYR A 100 -0.36 11.15 5.48
C TYR A 100 -0.80 9.81 4.92
N ILE A 101 -1.97 9.76 4.30
CA ILE A 101 -2.47 8.54 3.64
C ILE A 101 -1.54 8.12 2.50
N LEU A 102 -1.10 9.08 1.68
CA LEU A 102 -0.19 8.82 0.56
C LEU A 102 1.19 8.36 1.05
N MET A 103 1.71 8.94 2.14
CA MET A 103 2.95 8.46 2.77
C MET A 103 2.82 7.01 3.26
N VAL A 104 1.69 6.64 3.87
CA VAL A 104 1.43 5.25 4.27
C VAL A 104 1.29 4.34 3.05
N LEU A 105 0.53 4.75 2.02
CA LEU A 105 0.40 3.97 0.79
C LEU A 105 1.72 3.82 0.02
N PHE A 106 2.68 4.73 0.20
CA PHE A 106 4.02 4.58 -0.38
C PHE A 106 4.80 3.42 0.25
N SER A 107 4.55 3.06 1.51
CA SER A 107 5.22 1.93 2.17
C SER A 107 4.81 0.56 1.58
N GLU A 108 3.69 0.51 0.84
CA GLU A 108 3.34 -0.66 0.02
C GLU A 108 4.42 -1.00 -1.03
N SER A 109 5.34 -0.07 -1.33
CA SER A 109 6.52 -0.37 -2.16
C SER A 109 7.34 -1.57 -1.66
N THR A 110 7.23 -1.91 -0.37
CA THR A 110 7.87 -3.09 0.24
C THR A 110 7.15 -4.41 -0.09
N THR A 111 5.86 -4.39 -0.40
CA THR A 111 5.00 -5.57 -0.66
C THR A 111 5.52 -6.47 -1.79
N PRO A 112 5.96 -5.95 -2.96
CA PRO A 112 6.61 -6.76 -3.99
C PRO A 112 7.83 -7.53 -3.49
N PHE A 113 8.63 -6.93 -2.60
CA PHE A 113 9.82 -7.58 -2.04
C PHE A 113 9.45 -8.70 -1.07
N VAL A 114 8.46 -8.47 -0.21
CA VAL A 114 7.90 -9.50 0.68
C VAL A 114 7.37 -10.69 -0.14
N ASN A 115 6.65 -10.43 -1.23
CA ASN A 115 6.12 -11.46 -2.11
C ASN A 115 7.21 -12.24 -2.85
N ILE A 116 8.24 -11.57 -3.38
CA ILE A 116 9.40 -12.24 -4.02
C ILE A 116 10.12 -13.15 -3.02
N ARG A 117 10.34 -12.70 -1.78
CA ARG A 117 10.94 -13.55 -0.73
C ARG A 117 10.11 -14.77 -0.44
N TRP A 118 8.79 -14.61 -0.33
CA TRP A 118 7.90 -15.74 -0.13
C TRP A 118 7.96 -16.74 -1.30
N TYR A 119 7.95 -16.26 -2.55
CA TYR A 119 8.07 -17.14 -3.73
C TYR A 119 9.40 -17.91 -3.75
N LEU A 120 10.50 -17.24 -3.39
CA LEU A 120 11.81 -17.88 -3.28
C LEU A 120 11.90 -18.86 -2.10
N ASP A 121 11.24 -18.57 -0.98
CA ASP A 121 11.15 -19.48 0.18
C ASP A 121 10.46 -20.77 -0.21
N VAL A 122 9.24 -20.67 -0.75
CA VAL A 122 8.43 -21.83 -1.16
C VAL A 122 9.13 -22.65 -2.25
N ALA A 123 9.96 -22.02 -3.09
CA ALA A 123 10.79 -22.69 -4.09
C ALA A 123 12.08 -23.34 -3.51
N GLY A 124 12.34 -23.25 -2.21
CA GLY A 124 13.55 -23.77 -1.56
C GLY A 124 14.82 -22.96 -1.86
N ARG A 125 14.69 -21.67 -2.21
CA ARG A 125 15.76 -20.80 -2.73
C ARG A 125 16.23 -19.73 -1.74
N LYS A 126 16.11 -19.95 -0.42
CA LYS A 126 16.55 -19.00 0.63
C LYS A 126 18.04 -18.63 0.56
N SER A 127 18.89 -19.55 0.12
CA SER A 127 20.34 -19.33 -0.01
C SER A 127 20.74 -18.63 -1.31
N SER A 128 19.78 -18.34 -2.20
CA SER A 128 20.09 -17.69 -3.47
C SER A 128 20.49 -16.22 -3.28
N THR A 129 21.38 -15.75 -4.14
CA THR A 129 21.82 -14.35 -4.17
C THR A 129 20.64 -13.38 -4.34
N ILE A 130 19.62 -13.76 -5.12
CA ILE A 130 18.40 -12.96 -5.30
C ILE A 130 17.63 -12.81 -3.98
N TYR A 131 17.50 -13.89 -3.19
CA TYR A 131 16.82 -13.83 -1.88
C TYR A 131 17.53 -12.88 -0.91
N ILE A 132 18.87 -12.90 -0.91
CA ILE A 132 19.70 -12.03 -0.06
C ILE A 132 19.57 -10.56 -0.49
N TYR A 133 19.80 -10.24 -1.78
CA TYR A 133 19.69 -8.87 -2.26
C TYR A 133 18.28 -8.31 -2.14
N ASN A 134 17.24 -9.13 -2.35
CA ASN A 134 15.87 -8.72 -2.11
C ASN A 134 15.65 -8.36 -0.62
N GLY A 135 16.20 -9.14 0.30
CA GLY A 135 16.13 -8.83 1.74
C GLY A 135 16.85 -7.53 2.11
N ILE A 136 18.00 -7.24 1.48
CA ILE A 136 18.70 -5.97 1.67
C ILE A 136 17.86 -4.81 1.11
N ALA A 137 17.30 -4.95 -0.09
CA ALA A 137 16.46 -3.91 -0.68
C ALA A 137 15.20 -3.64 0.17
N LEU A 138 14.57 -4.70 0.71
CA LEU A 138 13.44 -4.59 1.63
C LEU A 138 13.79 -3.84 2.92
N PHE A 139 15.02 -3.92 3.40
CA PHE A 139 15.46 -3.19 4.61
C PHE A 139 15.55 -1.67 4.39
N PHE A 140 15.81 -1.23 3.17
CA PHE A 140 15.89 0.20 2.81
C PHE A 140 14.58 0.77 2.28
N GLY A 141 13.57 -0.09 2.06
CA GLY A 141 12.22 0.31 1.65
C GLY A 141 11.35 0.73 2.82
#